data_AF-A0A257VT62-F1
#
_entry.id   AF-A0A257VT62-F1
#
_cell.length_a   1.000
_cell.length_b   1.000
_cell.length_c   1.000
_cell.angle_alpha   90.00
_cell.angle_beta   90.00
_cell.angle_gamma   90.00
#
_symmetry.space_group_name_H-M   'P 1'
#
loop_
_entity.id
_entity.type
_entity.pdbx_description
1 polymer ?
#
loop_
_entity_poly.entity_id
_entity_poly.type
_entity_poly.pdbx_seq_one_letter_code
_entity_poly.pdbx_strand_id
1 'polypeptide(L)'
;MWEVLTQAHMEIYQQLEAEADNNYYSESAPPNEATQVISGLDFLVDGRNMMGKRITVNDCNISYASSSSVSCAILSKGSVVGQLMIDSKTSDRDGLRRALERCSGFERSPTCRASVTGTVYDLFKELGVKNSEILGMKDATFHWTSN
;
A
#
# COMPACT_ATOMS: atom_id res chain seq x y z
N MET A 1 52.15 -28.71 -13.81
CA MET A 1 51.98 -27.92 -12.57
C MET A 1 51.31 -26.56 -12.85
N TRP A 2 50.31 -26.53 -13.74
CA TRP A 2 49.47 -25.35 -14.02
C TRP A 2 47.97 -25.73 -14.09
N GLU A 3 47.64 -27.01 -14.35
CA GLU A 3 46.26 -27.53 -14.43
C GLU A 3 45.56 -27.72 -13.06
N VAL A 4 46.31 -27.92 -11.97
CA VAL A 4 45.72 -28.11 -10.63
C VAL A 4 45.20 -26.78 -10.06
N LEU A 5 45.81 -25.65 -10.45
CA LEU A 5 45.38 -24.33 -9.99
C LEU A 5 44.07 -23.86 -10.64
N THR A 6 43.76 -24.33 -11.85
CA THR A 6 42.49 -24.03 -12.54
C THR A 6 41.31 -24.83 -11.99
N GLN A 7 41.53 -26.08 -11.56
CA GLN A 7 40.47 -26.93 -10.99
C GLN A 7 39.99 -26.38 -9.64
N ALA A 8 40.93 -26.02 -8.76
CA ALA A 8 40.61 -25.45 -7.45
C ALA A 8 39.97 -24.05 -7.55
N HIS A 9 40.29 -23.27 -8.60
CA HIS A 9 39.66 -21.96 -8.83
C HIS A 9 38.20 -22.12 -9.28
N MET A 10 37.89 -23.10 -10.12
CA MET A 10 36.53 -23.37 -10.60
C MET A 10 35.60 -23.87 -9.47
N GLU A 11 36.10 -24.70 -8.56
CA GLU A 11 35.33 -25.20 -7.42
C GLU A 11 34.96 -24.09 -6.43
N ILE A 12 35.85 -23.11 -6.22
CA ILE A 12 35.57 -21.93 -5.39
C ILE A 12 34.49 -21.05 -6.04
N TYR A 13 34.52 -20.85 -7.35
CA TYR A 13 33.47 -20.09 -8.05
C TYR A 13 32.10 -20.78 -7.97
N GLN A 14 32.03 -22.11 -8.11
CA GLN A 14 30.77 -22.84 -7.99
C GLN A 14 30.20 -22.85 -6.56
N GLN A 15 31.06 -22.87 -5.53
CA GLN A 15 30.62 -22.72 -4.15
C GLN A 15 30.10 -21.31 -3.85
N LEU A 16 30.75 -20.27 -4.39
CA LEU A 16 30.29 -18.88 -4.21
C LEU A 16 28.97 -18.59 -4.94
N GLU A 17 28.72 -19.19 -6.11
CA GLU A 17 27.43 -19.08 -6.81
C GLU A 17 26.31 -19.84 -6.08
N ALA A 18 26.60 -21.01 -5.50
CA ALA A 18 25.65 -21.76 -4.68
C ALA A 18 25.32 -21.07 -3.33
N GLU A 19 26.26 -20.30 -2.76
CA GLU A 19 26.04 -19.48 -1.56
C GLU A 19 25.34 -18.14 -1.86
N ALA A 20 25.51 -17.59 -3.07
CA ALA A 20 24.84 -16.36 -3.49
C ALA A 20 23.32 -16.55 -3.68
N ASP A 21 22.89 -17.71 -4.19
CA ASP A 21 21.46 -18.05 -4.29
C ASP A 21 20.82 -18.36 -2.94
N ASN A 22 21.62 -18.75 -1.93
CA ASN A 22 21.13 -19.12 -0.61
C ASN A 22 21.08 -17.94 0.38
N ASN A 23 21.58 -16.76 -0.02
CA ASN A 23 21.62 -15.56 0.81
C ASN A 23 20.85 -14.37 0.20
N TYR A 24 19.97 -14.64 -0.78
CA TYR A 24 18.88 -13.74 -1.10
C TYR A 24 17.88 -13.78 0.06
N TYR A 25 18.09 -12.89 1.02
CA TYR A 25 17.27 -12.65 2.19
C TYR A 25 15.84 -13.16 2.02
N SER A 26 15.56 -14.27 2.70
CA SER A 26 14.24 -14.54 3.22
C SER A 26 13.91 -13.42 4.22
N GLU A 27 13.49 -12.25 3.74
CA GLU A 27 12.44 -11.53 4.44
C GLU A 27 11.21 -12.41 4.31
N SER A 28 11.14 -13.40 5.21
CA SER A 28 9.87 -13.94 5.63
C SER A 28 9.05 -12.74 6.07
N ALA A 29 8.18 -12.28 5.16
CA ALA A 29 7.11 -11.37 5.51
C ALA A 29 6.53 -11.88 6.83
N PRO A 30 6.39 -11.03 7.86
CA PRO A 30 5.87 -11.47 9.14
C PRO A 30 4.58 -12.26 8.89
N PRO A 31 4.36 -13.35 9.64
CA PRO A 31 3.25 -14.25 9.42
C PRO A 31 1.99 -13.41 9.32
N ASN A 32 1.30 -13.52 8.18
CA ASN A 32 0.03 -12.92 7.82
C ASN A 32 -0.83 -12.58 9.06
N GLU A 33 -0.54 -11.47 9.72
CA GLU A 33 -1.42 -10.91 10.72
C GLU A 33 -2.67 -10.59 9.92
N ALA A 34 -3.75 -11.34 10.20
CA ALA A 34 -5.01 -11.18 9.52
C ALA A 34 -5.36 -9.69 9.53
N THR A 35 -5.14 -9.05 8.39
CA THR A 35 -5.22 -7.60 8.31
C THR A 35 -6.67 -7.24 8.58
N GLN A 36 -6.90 -6.46 9.63
CA GLN A 36 -8.25 -6.09 10.05
C GLN A 36 -8.98 -5.42 8.88
N VAL A 37 -10.11 -5.99 8.47
CA VAL A 37 -10.97 -5.43 7.43
C VAL A 37 -12.06 -4.61 8.11
N ILE A 38 -12.21 -3.35 7.69
CA ILE A 38 -13.20 -2.41 8.23
C ILE A 38 -13.93 -1.68 7.09
N SER A 39 -15.06 -1.04 7.42
CA SER A 39 -15.68 -0.07 6.53
C SER A 39 -15.00 1.29 6.63
N GLY A 40 -15.19 2.13 5.62
CA GLY A 40 -14.74 3.51 5.62
C GLY A 40 -15.43 4.34 6.69
N LEU A 41 -16.67 3.99 7.06
CA LEU A 41 -17.37 4.64 8.18
C LEU A 41 -16.67 4.35 9.51
N ASP A 42 -16.29 3.10 9.76
CA ASP A 42 -15.52 2.74 10.96
C ASP A 42 -14.16 3.44 10.95
N PHE A 43 -13.55 3.61 9.77
CA PHE A 43 -12.31 4.39 9.65
C PHE A 43 -12.50 5.86 10.06
N LEU A 44 -13.60 6.51 9.63
CA LEU A 44 -13.87 7.90 9.99
C LEU A 44 -14.12 8.09 11.49
N VAL A 45 -14.71 7.09 12.16
CA VAL A 45 -15.03 7.16 13.59
C VAL A 45 -13.85 6.73 14.46
N ASP A 46 -13.24 5.59 14.14
CA ASP A 46 -12.26 4.89 14.99
C ASP A 46 -10.83 4.91 14.45
N GLY A 47 -10.58 5.53 13.30
CA GLY A 47 -9.29 5.49 12.61
C GLY A 47 -8.11 5.95 13.47
N ARG A 48 -8.33 6.85 14.44
CA ARG A 48 -7.27 7.28 15.38
C ARG A 48 -6.78 6.14 16.27
N ASN A 49 -7.66 5.21 16.65
CA ASN A 49 -7.32 4.01 17.43
C ASN A 49 -6.55 2.97 16.58
N MET A 50 -6.43 3.22 15.28
CA MET A 50 -5.76 2.37 14.30
C MET A 50 -4.44 2.96 13.82
N MET A 51 -4.02 4.12 14.35
CA MET A 51 -2.74 4.74 14.04
C MET A 51 -1.57 3.75 14.12
N GLY A 52 -0.78 3.66 13.05
CA GLY A 52 0.35 2.76 12.92
C GLY A 52 0.00 1.30 12.60
N LYS A 53 -1.29 0.93 12.59
CA LYS A 53 -1.73 -0.41 12.22
C LYS A 53 -1.93 -0.52 10.71
N ARG A 54 -1.65 -1.70 10.17
CA ARG A 54 -2.01 -2.07 8.80
C ARG A 54 -3.43 -2.63 8.79
N ILE A 55 -4.31 -2.01 8.02
CA ILE A 55 -5.73 -2.37 7.92
C ILE A 55 -6.18 -2.40 6.47
N THR A 56 -7.35 -2.99 6.20
CA THR A 56 -8.02 -2.94 4.90
C THR A 56 -9.34 -2.19 5.03
N VAL A 57 -9.51 -1.12 4.26
CA VAL A 57 -10.79 -0.41 4.10
C VAL A 57 -11.48 -0.96 2.84
N ASN A 58 -12.66 -1.57 2.99
CA ASN A 58 -13.24 -2.44 1.96
C ASN A 58 -14.25 -1.79 1.00
N ASP A 59 -14.64 -0.55 1.24
CA ASP A 59 -15.73 0.16 0.55
C ASP A 59 -15.25 1.47 -0.08
N CYS A 60 -13.99 1.51 -0.51
CA CYS A 60 -13.38 2.70 -1.07
C CYS A 60 -13.90 3.02 -2.48
N ASN A 61 -14.46 4.22 -2.65
CA ASN A 61 -14.76 4.79 -3.95
C ASN A 61 -13.75 5.91 -4.25
N ILE A 62 -12.78 5.63 -5.11
CA ILE A 62 -11.73 6.59 -5.46
C ILE A 62 -12.37 7.72 -6.26
N SER A 63 -12.41 8.90 -5.64
CA SER A 63 -13.02 10.11 -6.21
C SER A 63 -12.03 11.03 -6.89
N TYR A 64 -10.73 10.81 -6.65
CA TYR A 64 -9.64 11.55 -7.28
C TYR A 64 -8.33 10.79 -7.12
N ALA A 65 -7.48 10.83 -8.14
CA ALA A 65 -6.12 10.30 -8.10
C ALA A 65 -5.15 11.27 -8.77
N SER A 66 -4.01 11.50 -8.10
CA SER A 66 -2.88 12.28 -8.61
C SER A 66 -1.56 11.60 -8.26
N SER A 67 -0.47 12.13 -8.82
CA SER A 67 0.88 11.71 -8.45
C SER A 67 1.23 11.95 -6.98
N SER A 68 0.49 12.85 -6.30
CA SER A 68 0.74 13.22 -4.90
C SER A 68 -0.14 12.49 -3.90
N SER A 69 -1.40 12.21 -4.27
CA SER A 69 -2.37 11.59 -3.38
C SER A 69 -3.52 10.97 -4.17
N VAL A 70 -4.18 9.99 -3.54
CA VAL A 70 -5.45 9.42 -3.98
C VAL A 70 -6.49 9.69 -2.88
N SER A 71 -7.67 10.20 -3.27
CA SER A 71 -8.78 10.48 -2.35
C SER A 71 -9.87 9.43 -2.47
N CYS A 72 -10.07 8.71 -1.38
CA CYS A 72 -11.11 7.73 -1.21
C CYS A 72 -12.35 8.38 -0.58
N ALA A 73 -13.44 8.50 -1.32
CA ALA A 73 -14.70 9.01 -0.79
C ALA A 73 -15.42 7.93 0.01
N ILE A 74 -15.75 8.25 1.26
CA ILE A 74 -16.57 7.40 2.13
C ILE A 74 -18.03 7.83 2.00
N LEU A 75 -18.91 6.88 1.71
CA LEU A 75 -20.33 7.14 1.46
C LEU A 75 -21.20 6.63 2.59
N SER A 76 -22.23 7.40 2.95
CA SER A 76 -23.36 6.95 3.75
C SER A 76 -24.65 7.29 3.02
N LYS A 77 -25.51 6.28 2.81
CA LYS A 77 -26.79 6.44 2.10
C LYS A 77 -26.66 7.19 0.75
N GLY A 78 -25.58 6.95 0.01
CA GLY A 78 -25.31 7.53 -1.31
C GLY A 78 -24.66 8.93 -1.32
N SER A 79 -24.48 9.56 -0.15
CA SER A 79 -23.83 10.87 0.00
C SER A 79 -22.41 10.71 0.55
N VAL A 80 -21.48 11.58 0.14
CA VAL A 80 -20.13 11.63 0.70
C VAL A 80 -20.19 12.20 2.11
N VAL A 81 -19.64 11.48 3.09
CA VAL A 81 -19.59 11.90 4.50
C VAL A 81 -18.18 12.14 5.01
N GLY A 82 -17.16 11.73 4.25
CA GLY A 82 -15.77 11.95 4.59
C GLY A 82 -14.84 11.40 3.52
N GLN A 83 -13.54 11.56 3.76
CA GLN A 83 -12.50 11.08 2.86
C GLN A 83 -11.39 10.39 3.64
N LEU A 84 -10.85 9.33 3.03
CA LEU A 84 -9.58 8.73 3.40
C LEU A 84 -8.55 9.16 2.35
N MET A 85 -7.46 9.76 2.81
CA MET A 85 -6.35 10.16 1.94
C MET A 85 -5.30 9.07 1.86
N ILE A 86 -4.90 8.70 0.65
CA ILE A 86 -3.89 7.67 0.40
C ILE A 86 -2.65 8.34 -0.18
N ASP A 87 -1.48 8.08 0.40
CA ASP A 87 -0.20 8.60 -0.07
C ASP A 87 0.26 7.88 -1.35
N SER A 88 0.29 8.59 -2.47
CA SER A 88 0.71 8.06 -3.76
C SER A 88 2.20 7.71 -3.82
N LYS A 89 3.05 8.30 -2.96
CA LYS A 89 4.49 8.08 -3.02
C LYS A 89 4.88 6.69 -2.53
N THR A 90 4.21 6.22 -1.48
CA THR A 90 4.46 4.93 -0.83
C THR A 90 3.52 3.81 -1.29
N SER A 91 2.50 4.14 -2.09
CA SER A 91 1.56 3.16 -2.63
C SER A 91 2.19 2.21 -3.65
N ASP A 92 1.60 1.03 -3.77
CA ASP A 92 1.94 0.05 -4.80
C ASP A 92 1.80 0.66 -6.20
N ARG A 93 2.75 0.34 -7.09
CA ARG A 93 2.89 1.07 -8.34
C ARG A 93 1.81 0.73 -9.36
N ASP A 94 1.32 -0.50 -9.36
CA ASP A 94 0.36 -0.98 -10.35
C ASP A 94 -1.05 -0.52 -10.04
N GLY A 95 -1.45 -0.61 -8.78
CA GLY A 95 -2.68 -0.04 -8.26
C GLY A 95 -2.73 1.48 -8.46
N LEU A 96 -1.66 2.20 -8.13
CA LEU A 96 -1.63 3.65 -8.35
C LEU A 96 -1.70 4.01 -9.84
N ARG A 97 -1.01 3.27 -10.73
CA ARG A 97 -1.10 3.51 -12.18
C ARG A 97 -2.54 3.40 -12.65
N ARG A 98 -3.24 2.35 -12.23
CA ARG A 98 -4.66 2.15 -12.54
C ARG A 98 -5.55 3.26 -11.99
N ALA A 99 -5.29 3.74 -10.77
CA ALA A 99 -6.02 4.85 -10.19
C ALA A 99 -5.84 6.14 -11.01
N LEU A 100 -4.62 6.44 -11.45
CA LEU A 100 -4.33 7.61 -12.29
C LEU A 100 -5.03 7.55 -13.65
N GLU A 101 -5.06 6.38 -14.27
CA GLU A 101 -5.70 6.15 -15.58
C GLU A 101 -7.22 6.26 -15.51
N ARG A 102 -7.83 5.71 -14.46
CA ARG A 102 -9.29 5.50 -14.40
C ARG A 102 -10.04 6.50 -13.52
N CYS A 103 -9.35 7.10 -12.54
CA CYS A 103 -9.98 7.83 -11.43
C CYS A 103 -9.34 9.21 -11.20
N SER A 104 -8.71 9.78 -12.23
CA SER A 104 -8.16 11.14 -12.19
C SER A 104 -9.23 12.24 -12.35
N GLY A 105 -10.43 11.88 -12.83
CA GLY A 105 -11.59 12.77 -12.86
C GLY A 105 -12.31 12.83 -11.52
N PHE A 106 -13.01 13.93 -11.25
CA PHE A 106 -13.82 14.12 -10.03
C PHE A 106 -15.17 13.37 -10.04
N GLU A 107 -15.44 12.61 -11.10
CA GLU A 107 -16.70 11.88 -11.25
C GLU A 107 -16.66 10.52 -10.56
N ARG A 108 -17.77 10.18 -9.90
CA ARG A 108 -17.93 8.86 -9.27
C ARG A 108 -18.21 7.82 -10.35
N SER A 109 -17.27 6.88 -10.55
CA SER A 109 -17.44 5.76 -11.46
C SER A 109 -17.44 4.42 -10.72
N PRO A 110 -18.27 3.44 -11.11
CA PRO A 110 -18.14 2.06 -10.64
C PRO A 110 -16.75 1.46 -10.87
N THR A 111 -16.03 1.91 -11.90
CA THR A 111 -14.66 1.46 -12.22
C THR A 111 -13.61 1.93 -11.22
N CYS A 112 -13.98 2.81 -10.29
CA CYS A 112 -13.13 3.39 -9.26
C CYS A 112 -13.35 2.79 -7.87
N ARG A 113 -14.02 1.63 -7.79
CA ARG A 113 -14.20 0.91 -6.53
C ARG A 113 -13.05 -0.05 -6.27
N ALA A 114 -12.42 0.09 -5.11
CA ALA A 114 -11.38 -0.80 -4.63
C ALA A 114 -11.55 -1.04 -3.12
N SER A 115 -10.95 -2.10 -2.60
CA SER A 115 -10.51 -2.10 -1.21
C SER A 115 -9.05 -1.64 -1.15
N VAL A 116 -8.67 -1.00 -0.05
CA VAL A 116 -7.31 -0.47 0.12
C VAL A 116 -6.74 -1.00 1.41
N THR A 117 -5.62 -1.70 1.31
CA THR A 117 -4.83 -2.14 2.47
C THR A 117 -3.68 -1.17 2.69
N GLY A 118 -3.36 -0.79 3.91
CA GLY A 118 -2.24 0.12 4.17
C GLY A 118 -2.14 0.52 5.64
N THR A 119 -1.13 1.31 5.95
CA THR A 119 -0.81 1.72 7.33
C THR A 119 -1.43 3.07 7.64
N VAL A 120 -2.23 3.14 8.71
CA VAL A 120 -2.88 4.40 9.11
C VAL A 120 -1.85 5.39 9.66
N TYR A 121 -1.90 6.63 9.19
CA TYR A 121 -1.03 7.70 9.65
C TYR A 121 -1.74 9.05 9.74
N ASP A 122 -1.11 9.99 10.43
CA ASP A 122 -1.56 11.38 10.52
C ASP A 122 -0.97 12.14 9.33
N LEU A 123 -1.85 12.53 8.40
CA LEU A 123 -1.50 13.16 7.13
C LEU A 123 -0.71 14.46 7.31
N PHE A 124 -1.00 15.22 8.37
CA PHE A 124 -0.42 16.55 8.56
C PHE A 124 0.70 16.58 9.60
N LYS A 125 1.04 15.42 10.19
CA LYS A 125 2.13 15.30 11.17
C LYS A 125 3.46 15.81 10.63
N GLU A 126 3.79 15.50 9.36
CA GLU A 126 5.03 15.94 8.73
C GLU A 126 5.06 17.44 8.47
N LEU A 127 3.90 18.09 8.43
CA LEU A 127 3.75 19.55 8.32
C LEU A 127 3.74 20.24 9.69
N GLY A 128 4.02 19.50 10.78
CA GLY A 128 4.06 20.02 12.14
C GLY A 128 2.68 20.25 12.77
N VAL A 129 1.59 19.88 12.09
CA VAL A 129 0.24 19.92 12.66
C VAL A 129 0.10 18.74 13.60
N LYS A 130 -0.22 19.02 14.87
CA LYS A 130 -0.46 17.99 15.88
C LYS A 130 -1.96 17.70 15.95
N ASN A 131 -2.31 16.43 16.14
CA ASN A 131 -3.69 15.97 16.36
C ASN A 131 -4.66 16.30 15.20
N SER A 132 -4.20 16.23 13.94
CA SER A 132 -5.09 16.42 12.80
C SER A 132 -6.20 15.36 12.79
N GLU A 133 -7.45 15.79 12.63
CA GLU A 133 -8.60 14.88 12.47
C GLU A 133 -8.55 14.12 11.13
N ILE A 134 -7.80 14.64 10.16
CA ILE A 134 -7.63 14.00 8.86
C ILE A 134 -6.52 12.96 8.96
N LEU A 135 -6.92 11.71 8.84
CA LEU A 135 -6.04 10.55 8.79
C LEU A 135 -5.87 10.08 7.35
N GLY A 136 -4.75 9.45 7.07
CA GLY A 136 -4.46 8.86 5.79
C GLY A 136 -3.93 7.43 5.89
N MET A 137 -3.67 6.84 4.74
CA MET A 137 -2.99 5.56 4.60
C MET A 137 -1.74 5.71 3.73
N LYS A 138 -0.65 5.11 4.19
CA LYS A 138 0.60 4.97 3.44
C LYS A 138 0.91 3.50 3.21
N ASP A 139 1.91 3.23 2.37
CA ASP A 139 2.34 1.86 2.02
C ASP A 139 1.14 1.03 1.50
N ALA A 140 0.29 1.70 0.71
CA ALA A 140 -1.04 1.22 0.37
C ALA A 140 -1.03 0.25 -0.81
N THR A 141 -1.94 -0.72 -0.77
CA THR A 141 -2.18 -1.71 -1.83
C THR A 141 -3.64 -1.63 -2.26
N PHE A 142 -3.88 -1.42 -3.55
CA PHE A 142 -5.24 -1.33 -4.11
C PHE A 142 -5.73 -2.69 -4.62
N HIS A 143 -6.85 -3.19 -4.09
CA HIS A 143 -7.53 -4.39 -4.57
C HIS A 143 -8.81 -4.00 -5.31
N TRP A 144 -8.72 -3.99 -6.63
CA TRP A 144 -9.79 -3.50 -7.49
C TRP A 144 -10.93 -4.51 -7.60
N THR A 145 -12.18 -4.02 -7.48
CA THR A 145 -13.37 -4.89 -7.52
C THR A 145 -13.98 -5.05 -8.92
N SER A 146 -13.59 -4.21 -9.88
CA SER A 146 -14.12 -4.20 -11.25
C SER A 146 -12.98 -4.16 -12.26
N ASN A 147 -12.85 -5.19 -13.11
CA ASN A 147 -11.82 -5.27 -14.17
C ASN A 147 -11.90 -4.13 -15.19
#